data_AF-A0A8T7BRW4-F1
#
_entry.id   AF-A0A8T7BRW4-F1
#
_cell.length_a   1.000
_cell.length_b   1.000
_cell.length_c   1.000
_cell.angle_alpha   90.00
_cell.angle_beta   90.00
_cell.angle_gamma   90.00
#
_symmetry.space_group_name_H-M   'P 1'
#
loop_
_entity.id
_entity.type
_entity.pdbx_description
1 polymer ?
#
loop_
_entity_poly.entity_id
_entity_poly.type
_entity_poly.pdbx_seq_one_letter_code
_entity_poly.pdbx_strand_id
1 'polypeptide(L)'
;MVFNLRYLVIILSLILGLTLMILPLPDWAQPYRPNWVALILIYWSMALPKRVGMWYAMITGLLVDTLQGTLLGQHALALVIIMYINLNFYQRIRVLSLPQQSLYVFSLLFICQIMVIWVEGIMGRPTPVSAYLGAPVVGMLIWPWVFVILRDIRRKAMVE
;
A
#
# COMPACT_ATOMS: atom_id res chain seq x y z
N MET A 1 22.76 17.02 -5.10
CA MET A 1 21.52 17.52 -4.46
C MET A 1 20.25 16.77 -4.90
N VAL A 2 20.06 16.47 -6.19
CA VAL A 2 18.85 15.80 -6.76
C VAL A 2 18.49 14.43 -6.16
N PHE A 3 19.47 13.67 -5.63
CA PHE A 3 19.17 12.39 -4.98
C PHE A 3 18.27 12.54 -3.73
N ASN A 4 18.45 13.61 -2.94
CA ASN A 4 17.71 13.84 -1.69
C ASN A 4 16.24 14.15 -1.94
N LEU A 5 15.92 14.92 -2.97
CA LEU A 5 14.53 15.34 -3.25
C LEU A 5 13.64 14.13 -3.54
N ARG A 6 14.15 13.14 -4.27
CA ARG A 6 13.42 11.91 -4.58
C ARG A 6 13.14 11.05 -3.33
N TYR A 7 14.11 10.91 -2.44
CA TYR A 7 13.91 10.18 -1.18
C TYR A 7 12.92 10.91 -0.27
N LEU A 8 13.03 12.24 -0.21
CA LEU A 8 12.13 13.09 0.56
C LEU A 8 10.68 12.93 0.08
N VAL A 9 10.44 12.92 -1.23
CA VAL A 9 9.10 12.69 -1.79
C VAL A 9 8.55 11.30 -1.43
N ILE A 10 9.37 10.24 -1.50
CA ILE A 10 8.94 8.89 -1.10
C ILE A 10 8.56 8.89 0.38
N ILE A 11 9.42 9.41 1.25
CA ILE A 11 9.18 9.46 2.69
C ILE A 11 7.94 10.30 3.01
N LEU A 12 7.79 11.49 2.42
CA LEU A 12 6.60 12.33 2.62
C LEU A 12 5.32 11.62 2.17
N SER A 13 5.35 10.93 1.03
CA SER A 13 4.18 10.17 0.57
C SER A 13 3.84 9.01 1.50
N LEU A 14 4.84 8.32 2.08
CA LEU A 14 4.61 7.26 3.07
C LEU A 14 4.09 7.82 4.39
N ILE A 15 4.61 8.95 4.85
CA ILE A 15 4.09 9.67 6.01
C ILE A 15 2.63 10.03 5.78
N LEU A 16 2.28 10.58 4.61
CA LEU A 16 0.90 10.87 4.25
C LEU A 16 0.03 9.60 4.24
N GLY A 17 0.55 8.48 3.73
CA GLY A 17 -0.15 7.19 3.79
C GLY A 17 -0.42 6.74 5.23
N LEU A 18 0.56 6.92 6.13
CA LEU A 18 0.41 6.61 7.55
C LEU A 18 -0.58 7.55 8.26
N THR A 19 -0.59 8.84 7.95
CA THR A 19 -1.57 9.77 8.54
C THR A 19 -3.00 9.43 8.09
N LEU A 20 -3.19 9.09 6.81
CA LEU A 20 -4.47 8.60 6.31
C LEU A 20 -4.91 7.27 6.95
N MET A 21 -3.98 6.52 7.55
CA MET A 21 -4.22 5.29 8.33
C MET A 21 -4.56 5.55 9.81
N ILE A 22 -4.43 6.78 10.30
CA ILE A 22 -4.81 7.15 11.67
C ILE A 22 -6.11 7.96 11.70
N LEU A 23 -6.46 8.63 10.58
CA LEU A 23 -7.67 9.45 10.51
C LEU A 23 -8.91 8.67 10.98
N PRO A 24 -9.67 9.21 11.96
CA PRO A 24 -10.89 8.59 12.42
C PRO A 24 -11.93 8.69 11.31
N LEU A 25 -12.43 7.53 10.88
CA LEU A 25 -13.51 7.42 9.91
C LEU A 25 -14.79 7.04 10.66
N PRO A 26 -15.97 7.51 10.19
CA PRO A 26 -17.24 7.06 10.74
C PRO A 26 -17.38 5.54 10.56
N ASP A 27 -18.13 4.89 11.46
CA ASP A 27 -18.20 3.42 11.56
C ASP A 27 -18.57 2.73 10.24
N TRP A 28 -19.47 3.34 9.46
CA TRP A 28 -19.88 2.83 8.15
C TRP A 28 -18.75 2.85 7.11
N ALA A 29 -17.77 3.76 7.24
CA ALA A 29 -16.67 3.93 6.30
C ALA A 29 -15.42 3.12 6.67
N GLN A 30 -15.30 2.65 7.92
CA GLN A 30 -14.12 1.90 8.36
C GLN A 30 -13.84 0.64 7.53
N PRO A 31 -14.83 -0.21 7.17
CA PRO A 31 -14.58 -1.41 6.34
C PRO A 31 -14.07 -1.09 4.93
N TYR A 32 -14.30 0.13 4.46
CA TYR A 32 -13.93 0.60 3.13
C TYR A 32 -12.60 1.33 3.10
N ARG A 33 -11.90 1.45 4.23
CA ARG A 33 -10.62 2.13 4.34
C ARG A 33 -9.55 1.39 3.52
N PRO A 34 -9.06 1.95 2.41
CA PRO A 34 -8.01 1.30 1.64
C PRO A 34 -6.69 1.32 2.40
N ASN A 35 -5.83 0.33 2.14
CA ASN A 35 -4.48 0.35 2.67
C ASN A 35 -3.62 1.38 1.90
N TRP A 36 -3.62 2.63 2.36
CA TRP A 36 -2.89 3.73 1.73
C TRP A 36 -1.39 3.47 1.62
N VAL A 37 -0.79 2.89 2.66
CA VAL A 37 0.63 2.52 2.68
C VAL A 37 0.92 1.49 1.59
N ALA A 38 0.10 0.46 1.45
CA ALA A 38 0.23 -0.52 0.37
C ALA A 38 0.12 0.13 -1.01
N LEU A 39 -0.87 0.99 -1.25
CA LEU A 39 -1.04 1.70 -2.52
C LEU A 39 0.22 2.51 -2.89
N ILE A 40 0.74 3.28 -1.94
CA ILE A 40 1.93 4.11 -2.13
C ILE A 40 3.17 3.24 -2.40
N LEU A 41 3.36 2.16 -1.64
CA LEU A 41 4.48 1.23 -1.84
C LEU A 41 4.40 0.52 -3.19
N ILE A 42 3.24 0.04 -3.59
CA ILE A 42 3.01 -0.61 -4.89
C ILE A 42 3.39 0.37 -6.01
N TYR A 43 2.95 1.62 -5.92
CA TYR A 43 3.33 2.64 -6.90
C TYR A 43 4.84 2.87 -6.95
N TRP A 44 5.48 3.13 -5.80
CA TRP A 44 6.89 3.51 -5.78
C TRP A 44 7.81 2.37 -6.19
N SER A 45 7.45 1.14 -5.87
CA SER A 45 8.19 -0.04 -6.30
C SER A 45 8.03 -0.33 -7.79
N MET A 46 6.87 -0.01 -8.37
CA MET A 46 6.73 0.03 -9.84
C MET A 46 7.56 1.17 -10.44
N ALA A 47 7.58 2.35 -9.82
CA ALA A 47 8.24 3.54 -10.35
C ALA A 47 9.78 3.48 -10.27
N LEU A 48 10.29 3.03 -9.13
CA LEU A 48 11.69 3.08 -8.72
C LEU A 48 12.07 1.78 -7.97
N PRO A 49 12.03 0.61 -8.64
CA PRO A 49 12.24 -0.71 -8.02
C PRO A 49 13.62 -0.85 -7.38
N LYS A 50 14.64 -0.16 -7.90
CA LYS A 50 16.00 -0.15 -7.34
C LYS A 50 16.12 0.63 -6.03
N ARG A 51 15.12 1.45 -5.67
CA ARG A 51 15.16 2.32 -4.48
C ARG A 51 14.18 1.86 -3.41
N VAL A 52 12.96 1.51 -3.80
CA VAL A 52 11.93 1.05 -2.87
C VAL A 52 11.87 -0.47 -2.94
N GLY A 53 12.48 -1.10 -1.95
CA GLY A 53 12.55 -2.56 -1.78
C GLY A 53 11.73 -3.07 -0.61
N MET A 54 11.88 -4.37 -0.30
CA MET A 54 11.14 -5.05 0.77
C MET A 54 11.35 -4.42 2.16
N TRP A 55 12.50 -3.80 2.42
CA TRP A 55 12.78 -3.12 3.69
C TRP A 55 11.81 -1.97 3.98
N TYR A 56 11.38 -1.22 2.97
CA TYR A 56 10.38 -0.16 3.16
C TYR A 56 9.04 -0.74 3.57
N ALA A 57 8.63 -1.86 2.94
CA ALA A 57 7.41 -2.57 3.29
C ALA A 57 7.45 -3.12 4.73
N MET A 58 8.58 -3.70 5.15
CA MET A 58 8.78 -4.21 6.51
C MET A 58 8.69 -3.08 7.55
N ILE A 59 9.47 -2.01 7.39
CA ILE A 59 9.52 -0.89 8.35
C ILE A 59 8.16 -0.20 8.44
N THR A 60 7.56 0.14 7.28
CA THR A 60 6.26 0.82 7.28
C THR A 60 5.15 -0.08 7.79
N GLY A 61 5.21 -1.39 7.55
CA GLY A 61 4.26 -2.33 8.13
C GLY A 61 4.34 -2.42 9.65
N LEU A 62 5.55 -2.44 10.22
CA LEU A 62 5.73 -2.37 11.68
C LEU A 62 5.19 -1.05 12.26
N LEU A 63 5.34 0.06 11.54
CA LEU A 63 4.74 1.34 11.93
C LEU A 63 3.21 1.27 11.87
N VAL A 64 2.64 0.69 10.82
CA VAL A 64 1.18 0.46 10.72
C VAL A 64 0.70 -0.38 11.89
N ASP A 65 1.42 -1.45 12.24
CA ASP A 65 1.06 -2.33 13.36
C ASP A 65 1.01 -1.54 14.68
N THR A 66 2.02 -0.70 14.92
CA THR A 66 2.09 0.16 16.10
C THR A 66 0.97 1.20 16.14
N LEU A 67 0.64 1.80 14.99
CA LEU A 67 -0.37 2.85 14.88
C LEU A 67 -1.80 2.33 15.04
N GLN A 68 -2.08 1.12 14.57
CA GLN A 68 -3.42 0.52 14.64
C GLN A 68 -3.60 -0.36 15.88
N GLY A 69 -2.55 -0.60 16.66
CA GLY A 69 -2.59 -1.48 17.83
C GLY A 69 -2.80 -2.96 17.45
N THR A 70 -2.37 -3.37 16.26
CA THR A 70 -2.44 -4.76 15.79
C THR A 70 -1.23 -5.56 16.27
N LEU A 71 -1.20 -6.85 15.97
CA LEU A 71 -0.05 -7.68 16.27
C LEU A 71 1.19 -7.14 15.53
N LEU A 72 2.27 -6.90 16.26
CA LEU A 72 3.51 -6.41 15.67
C LEU A 72 4.06 -7.45 14.66
N GLY A 73 4.18 -7.05 13.40
CA GLY A 73 4.61 -7.91 12.30
C GLY A 73 3.48 -8.38 11.37
N GLN A 74 2.21 -8.18 11.72
CA GLN A 74 1.06 -8.59 10.91
C GLN A 74 1.01 -7.85 9.57
N HIS A 75 0.99 -6.51 9.61
CA HIS A 75 1.02 -5.70 8.40
C HIS A 75 2.40 -5.73 7.75
N ALA A 76 3.49 -5.85 8.52
CA ALA A 76 4.83 -6.02 7.96
C ALA A 76 4.92 -7.26 7.05
N LEU A 77 4.42 -8.41 7.51
CA LEU A 77 4.39 -9.65 6.73
C LEU A 77 3.55 -9.49 5.47
N ALA A 78 2.33 -8.96 5.61
CA ALA A 78 1.43 -8.77 4.48
C ALA A 78 2.02 -7.84 3.42
N LEU A 79 2.61 -6.70 3.83
CA LEU A 79 3.23 -5.73 2.94
C LEU A 79 4.48 -6.29 2.25
N VAL A 80 5.32 -7.05 2.96
CA VAL A 80 6.52 -7.67 2.36
C VAL A 80 6.14 -8.66 1.26
N ILE A 81 5.09 -9.47 1.47
CA ILE A 81 4.63 -10.44 0.46
C ILE A 81 4.16 -9.74 -0.81
N ILE A 82 3.25 -8.75 -0.70
CA ILE A 82 2.75 -8.03 -1.88
C ILE A 82 3.88 -7.26 -2.58
N MET A 83 4.83 -6.74 -1.81
CA MET A 83 5.98 -6.01 -2.33
C MET A 83 6.92 -6.93 -3.10
N TYR A 84 7.16 -8.13 -2.58
CA TYR A 84 7.91 -9.16 -3.29
C TYR A 84 7.24 -9.51 -4.63
N ILE A 85 5.93 -9.77 -4.63
CA ILE A 85 5.18 -10.05 -5.87
C ILE A 85 5.33 -8.87 -6.84
N ASN A 86 5.12 -7.63 -6.37
CA ASN A 86 5.22 -6.46 -7.22
C ASN A 86 6.62 -6.26 -7.83
N LEU A 87 7.68 -6.48 -7.06
CA LEU A 87 9.07 -6.40 -7.56
C LEU A 87 9.43 -7.50 -8.57
N ASN A 88 8.71 -8.61 -8.60
CA ASN A 88 8.88 -9.63 -9.64
C ASN A 88 8.13 -9.26 -10.93
N PHE A 89 6.95 -8.64 -10.81
CA PHE A 89 6.07 -8.36 -11.95
C PHE A 89 6.11 -6.89 -12.45
N TYR A 90 6.83 -5.97 -11.80
CA TYR A 90 6.76 -4.53 -12.07
C TYR A 90 6.99 -4.14 -13.54
N GLN A 91 7.87 -4.85 -14.25
CA GLN A 91 8.15 -4.57 -15.67
C GLN A 91 6.94 -4.83 -16.54
N ARG A 92 6.20 -5.91 -16.26
CA ARG A 92 4.99 -6.29 -17.00
C ARG A 92 3.84 -5.34 -16.68
N ILE A 93 3.65 -5.02 -15.40
CA ILE A 93 2.54 -4.18 -14.95
C ILE A 93 2.66 -2.73 -15.47
N ARG A 94 3.87 -2.21 -15.61
CA ARG A 94 4.12 -0.86 -16.14
C ARG A 94 3.57 -0.64 -17.55
N VAL A 95 3.46 -1.70 -18.35
CA VAL A 95 2.99 -1.62 -19.76
C VAL A 95 1.48 -1.84 -19.87
N LEU A 96 0.83 -2.32 -18.80
CA LEU A 96 -0.62 -2.55 -18.78
C LEU A 96 -1.39 -1.22 -18.79
N SER A 97 -2.63 -1.27 -19.30
CA SER A 97 -3.54 -0.13 -19.25
C SER A 97 -3.94 0.21 -17.81
N LEU A 98 -4.33 1.45 -17.53
CA LEU A 98 -4.73 1.89 -16.18
C LEU A 98 -5.80 1.01 -15.52
N PRO A 99 -6.86 0.55 -16.22
CA PRO A 99 -7.83 -0.38 -15.64
C PRO A 99 -7.22 -1.74 -15.29
N GLN A 100 -6.35 -2.30 -16.15
CA GLN A 100 -5.68 -3.57 -15.89
C GLN A 100 -4.70 -3.47 -14.71
N GLN A 101 -4.00 -2.34 -14.57
CA GLN A 101 -3.17 -2.06 -13.39
C GLN A 101 -4.03 -2.01 -12.13
N SER A 102 -5.22 -1.41 -12.19
CA SER A 102 -6.15 -1.36 -11.04
C SER A 102 -6.55 -2.76 -10.61
N LEU A 103 -6.88 -3.65 -11.55
CA LEU A 103 -7.19 -5.05 -11.25
C LEU A 103 -5.99 -5.81 -10.64
N TYR A 104 -4.77 -5.52 -11.10
CA TYR A 104 -3.58 -6.06 -10.48
C TYR A 104 -3.39 -5.58 -9.03
N VAL A 105 -3.58 -4.28 -8.79
CA VAL A 105 -3.52 -3.72 -7.44
C VAL A 105 -4.60 -4.28 -6.53
N PHE A 106 -5.82 -4.48 -7.05
CA PHE A 106 -6.87 -5.20 -6.33
C PHE A 106 -6.38 -6.56 -5.83
N SER A 107 -5.80 -7.38 -6.71
CA SER A 107 -5.27 -8.70 -6.35
C SER A 107 -4.20 -8.63 -5.26
N LEU A 108 -3.29 -7.65 -5.33
CA LEU A 108 -2.29 -7.45 -4.28
C LEU A 108 -2.92 -7.04 -2.95
N LEU A 109 -3.84 -6.08 -2.95
CA LEU A 109 -4.54 -5.64 -1.73
C LEU A 109 -5.38 -6.77 -1.14
N PHE A 110 -5.97 -7.60 -1.99
CA PHE A 110 -6.71 -8.78 -1.58
C PHE A 110 -5.81 -9.81 -0.89
N ILE A 111 -4.62 -10.09 -1.44
CA ILE A 111 -3.60 -10.92 -0.76
C ILE A 111 -3.20 -10.31 0.59
N CYS A 112 -3.01 -8.99 0.65
CA CYS A 112 -2.71 -8.30 1.91
C CYS A 112 -3.81 -8.53 2.96
N GLN A 113 -5.08 -8.47 2.58
CA GLN A 113 -6.19 -8.73 3.49
C GLN A 113 -6.29 -10.20 3.90
N ILE A 114 -6.04 -11.14 3.00
CA ILE A 114 -5.98 -12.57 3.34
C ILE A 114 -4.93 -12.79 4.43
N MET A 115 -3.74 -12.19 4.29
CA MET A 115 -2.68 -12.33 5.29
C MET A 115 -3.09 -11.74 6.65
N VAL A 116 -3.75 -10.59 6.66
CA VAL A 116 -4.28 -9.98 7.89
C VAL A 116 -5.32 -10.88 8.55
N ILE A 117 -6.32 -11.35 7.79
CA ILE A 117 -7.36 -12.26 8.28
C ILE A 117 -6.76 -13.56 8.83
N TRP A 118 -5.75 -14.10 8.15
CA TRP A 118 -5.04 -15.31 8.58
C TRP A 118 -4.40 -15.12 9.96
N VAL A 119 -3.69 -14.01 10.16
CA VAL A 119 -3.05 -13.70 11.44
C VAL A 119 -4.08 -13.47 12.55
N GLU A 120 -5.14 -12.71 12.27
CA GLU A 120 -6.22 -12.46 13.21
C GLU A 120 -6.97 -13.76 13.58
N GLY A 121 -7.15 -14.66 12.62
CA GLY A 121 -7.74 -15.99 12.84
C GLY A 121 -6.89 -16.85 13.77
N ILE A 122 -5.56 -16.82 13.62
CA ILE A 122 -4.62 -17.50 14.54
C ILE A 122 -4.71 -16.90 15.96
N MET A 123 -4.94 -15.59 16.07
CA MET A 123 -5.13 -14.89 17.35
C MET A 123 -6.51 -15.13 17.98
N GLY A 124 -7.39 -15.89 17.32
CA GLY A 124 -8.75 -16.19 17.81
C GLY A 124 -9.68 -14.98 17.80
N ARG A 125 -9.35 -13.90 17.07
CA ARG A 125 -10.21 -12.71 16.97
C ARG A 125 -11.33 -12.94 15.95
N PRO A 126 -12.57 -12.48 16.22
CA PRO A 126 -13.66 -12.61 15.26
C PRO A 126 -13.36 -11.77 14.01
N THR A 127 -13.27 -12.43 12.85
CA THR A 127 -12.92 -11.83 11.56
C THR A 127 -14.10 -11.90 10.59
N PRO A 128 -15.05 -10.95 10.65
CA PRO A 128 -16.14 -10.91 9.69
C PRO A 128 -15.56 -10.63 8.29
N VAL A 129 -15.50 -11.65 7.44
CA VAL A 129 -14.88 -11.57 6.10
C VAL A 129 -15.43 -10.40 5.27
N SER A 130 -16.74 -10.12 5.39
CA SER A 130 -17.39 -9.00 4.71
C SER A 130 -16.79 -7.63 5.04
N ALA A 131 -16.28 -7.44 6.27
CA ALA A 131 -15.67 -6.18 6.69
C ALA A 131 -14.30 -5.94 6.03
N TYR A 132 -13.61 -7.01 5.61
CA TYR A 132 -12.27 -6.93 5.01
C TYR A 132 -12.29 -6.85 3.48
N LEU A 133 -13.43 -7.16 2.84
CA LEU A 133 -13.58 -7.14 1.38
C LEU A 133 -13.76 -5.72 0.80
N GLY A 134 -14.30 -4.79 1.58
CA GLY A 134 -14.53 -3.42 1.13
C GLY A 134 -13.24 -2.68 0.79
N ALA A 135 -12.24 -2.80 1.66
CA ALA A 135 -10.97 -2.08 1.54
C ALA A 135 -10.19 -2.34 0.22
N PRO A 136 -9.99 -3.59 -0.25
CA PRO A 136 -9.36 -3.85 -1.55
C PRO A 136 -10.14 -3.28 -2.72
N VAL A 137 -11.48 -3.33 -2.69
CA VAL A 137 -12.33 -2.80 -3.77
C VAL A 137 -12.19 -1.27 -3.84
N VAL A 138 -12.24 -0.59 -2.70
CA VAL A 138 -12.02 0.86 -2.65
C VAL A 138 -10.61 1.20 -3.09
N GLY A 139 -9.60 0.41 -2.70
CA GLY A 139 -8.22 0.59 -3.15
C GLY A 139 -8.06 0.42 -4.67
N MET A 140 -8.75 -0.55 -5.27
CA MET A 140 -8.81 -0.74 -6.73
C MET A 140 -9.37 0.49 -7.42
N LEU A 141 -10.50 0.99 -6.92
CA LEU A 141 -11.14 2.18 -7.47
C LEU A 141 -10.19 3.36 -7.34
N ILE A 142 -9.61 3.60 -6.15
CA ILE A 142 -8.75 4.75 -5.86
C ILE A 142 -7.42 4.75 -6.65
N TRP A 143 -6.98 3.59 -7.16
CA TRP A 143 -5.69 3.42 -7.81
C TRP A 143 -5.37 4.42 -8.95
N PRO A 144 -6.26 4.68 -9.94
CA PRO A 144 -5.97 5.62 -11.03
C PRO A 144 -5.64 7.02 -10.53
N TRP A 145 -6.33 7.49 -9.47
CA TRP A 145 -6.06 8.79 -8.87
C TRP A 145 -4.70 8.81 -8.17
N VAL A 146 -4.39 7.77 -7.37
CA VAL A 146 -3.08 7.63 -6.71
C VAL A 146 -1.96 7.59 -7.75
N PHE A 147 -2.15 6.85 -8.84
CA PHE A 147 -1.18 6.75 -9.92
C PHE A 147 -0.90 8.10 -10.57
N VAL A 148 -1.94 8.87 -10.91
CA VAL A 148 -1.80 10.20 -11.53
C VAL A 148 -1.09 11.17 -10.59
N ILE A 149 -1.55 11.27 -9.33
CA ILE A 149 -0.99 12.20 -8.34
C ILE A 149 0.49 11.91 -8.09
N LEU A 150 0.85 10.65 -7.78
CA LEU A 150 2.24 10.29 -7.50
C LEU A 150 3.13 10.41 -8.74
N ARG A 151 2.59 10.17 -9.95
CA ARG A 151 3.31 10.38 -11.22
C ARG A 151 3.63 11.86 -11.43
N ASP A 152 2.69 12.75 -11.17
CA ASP A 152 2.90 14.18 -11.34
C ASP A 152 3.90 14.72 -10.32
N ILE A 153 3.79 14.32 -9.05
CA ILE A 153 4.76 14.65 -8.00
C ILE A 153 6.16 14.15 -8.39
N ARG A 154 6.27 12.90 -8.84
CA ARG A 154 7.55 12.33 -9.28
C ARG A 154 8.14 13.08 -10.47
N ARG A 155 7.31 13.50 -11.43
CA ARG A 155 7.78 14.24 -12.61
C ARG A 155 8.32 15.61 -12.22
N LYS A 156 7.60 16.35 -11.35
CA LYS A 156 8.06 17.66 -10.85
C LYS A 156 9.37 17.53 -10.08
N ALA A 157 9.48 16.57 -9.18
CA ALA A 157 10.70 16.29 -8.41
C ALA A 157 11.89 15.76 -9.24
N MET A 158 11.71 15.56 -10.56
CA MET A 158 12.78 15.15 -11.48
C MET A 158 13.16 16.26 -12.47
N VAL A 159 12.34 17.30 -12.63
CA VAL A 159 12.60 18.44 -13.52
C VAL A 159 13.36 19.55 -12.80
N GLU A 160 13.33 19.58 -11.47
CA GLU A 160 14.15 20.42 -10.58
C GLU A 160 15.38 19.68 -10.04
#